data_AF-A0AAD7I6E9-F1
#
_entry.id   AF-A0AAD7I6E9-F1
#
_cell.length_a   1.000
_cell.length_b   1.000
_cell.length_c   1.000
_cell.angle_alpha   90.00
_cell.angle_beta   90.00
_cell.angle_gamma   90.00
#
_symmetry.space_group_name_H-M   'P 1'
#
loop_
_entity.id
_entity.type
_entity.pdbx_description
1 polymer ?
#
loop_
_entity_poly.entity_id
_entity_poly.type
_entity_poly.pdbx_seq_one_letter_code
_entity_poly.pdbx_strand_id
1 'polypeptide(L)'
;MRNIRTQAQDTIYEATRTSFMTMHTDVMNKLKDARVTLKLNSVFGNPSREKALMSVVKKTCSSVRNSLRQDLRNGICGDSPSMLAEFTYASATKFKRGGPGLGLDIGFTIHVALLRRFARENPSTIGVEEVEDDDTTEDIGSSPAPPTKKRKIAATSHGGGRIPKGKDFWSQVDKFFTQKIVEFGSKNLQGAGWKEYTSETIQMDEHLFPSHDETEEPMSDVPAASVSSSTTANLNAGGSRGSNLLRHM
;
A
#
# COMPACT_ATOMS: atom_id res chain seq x y z
N MET A 1 -12.69 -3.37 -16.86
CA MET A 1 -13.73 -2.68 -16.05
C MET A 1 -13.04 -1.90 -14.95
N ARG A 2 -13.33 -0.60 -14.78
CA ARG A 2 -12.75 0.23 -13.69
C ARG A 2 -13.52 -0.04 -12.40
N ASN A 3 -12.89 -0.69 -11.42
CA ASN A 3 -13.47 -0.99 -10.11
C ASN A 3 -13.24 0.19 -9.14
N ILE A 4 -14.20 0.46 -8.23
CA ILE A 4 -14.05 1.43 -7.13
C ILE A 4 -12.75 1.16 -6.35
N ARG A 5 -12.42 -0.11 -6.12
CA ARG A 5 -11.17 -0.51 -5.46
C ARG A 5 -9.93 -0.03 -6.22
N THR A 6 -9.90 -0.18 -7.54
CA THR A 6 -8.79 0.31 -8.36
C THR A 6 -8.64 1.83 -8.29
N GLN A 7 -9.76 2.57 -8.24
CA GLN A 7 -9.71 4.03 -8.06
C GLN A 7 -9.21 4.41 -6.67
N ALA A 8 -9.65 3.71 -5.61
CA ALA A 8 -9.17 3.92 -4.25
C ALA A 8 -7.67 3.58 -4.10
N GLN A 9 -7.21 2.48 -4.70
CA GLN A 9 -5.81 2.08 -4.74
C GLN A 9 -4.93 3.12 -5.46
N ASP A 10 -5.37 3.60 -6.62
CA ASP A 10 -4.64 4.63 -7.36
C ASP A 10 -4.61 5.94 -6.57
N THR A 11 -5.72 6.31 -5.93
CA THR A 11 -5.85 7.56 -5.15
C THR A 11 -5.01 7.53 -3.87
N ILE A 12 -4.96 6.41 -3.13
CA ILE A 12 -4.15 6.33 -1.91
C ILE A 12 -2.66 6.45 -2.22
N TYR A 13 -2.25 6.05 -3.42
CA TYR A 13 -0.85 5.96 -3.81
C TYR A 13 -0.40 7.13 -4.69
N GLU A 14 -1.17 8.20 -4.80
CA GLU A 14 -0.76 9.42 -5.49
C GLU A 14 0.49 10.03 -4.84
N ALA A 15 1.54 10.30 -5.62
CA ALA A 15 2.80 10.85 -5.12
C ALA A 15 2.64 12.21 -4.40
N THR A 16 1.58 12.96 -4.68
CA THR A 16 1.27 14.25 -4.07
C THR A 16 0.20 14.18 -2.99
N ARG A 17 -0.21 12.97 -2.56
CA ARG A 17 -1.26 12.78 -1.56
C ARG A 17 -0.79 13.25 -0.19
N THR A 18 -1.59 14.08 0.48
CA THR A 18 -1.28 14.56 1.84
C THR A 18 -2.48 14.50 2.79
N SER A 19 -3.64 14.03 2.31
CA SER A 19 -4.82 13.77 3.15
C SER A 19 -5.42 12.42 2.81
N PHE A 20 -5.58 11.55 3.79
CA PHE A 20 -6.01 10.17 3.65
C PHE A 20 -7.42 9.99 4.18
N MET A 21 -7.83 10.76 5.19
CA MET A 21 -9.16 10.64 5.79
C MET A 21 -10.29 11.02 4.82
N THR A 22 -10.04 12.00 3.96
CA THR A 22 -10.98 12.52 2.95
C THR A 22 -10.92 11.79 1.61
N MET A 23 -10.16 10.71 1.49
CA MET A 23 -9.94 9.96 0.23
C MET A 23 -11.23 9.50 -0.48
N HIS A 24 -12.28 9.19 0.27
CA HIS A 24 -13.57 8.79 -0.29
C HIS A 24 -14.23 9.91 -1.12
N THR A 25 -14.04 11.17 -0.75
CA THR A 25 -14.53 12.32 -1.52
C THR A 25 -13.85 12.39 -2.88
N ASP A 26 -12.54 12.19 -2.94
CA ASP A 26 -11.78 12.25 -4.19
C ASP A 26 -12.11 11.07 -5.10
N VAL A 27 -12.26 9.88 -4.54
CA VAL A 27 -12.74 8.71 -5.29
C VAL A 27 -14.15 8.96 -5.83
N MET A 28 -15.06 9.55 -5.05
CA MET A 28 -16.41 9.88 -5.50
C MET A 28 -16.39 10.92 -6.64
N ASN A 29 -15.54 11.94 -6.55
CA ASN A 29 -15.36 12.93 -7.61
C ASN A 29 -14.86 12.28 -8.91
N LYS A 30 -13.84 11.41 -8.83
CA LYS A 30 -13.34 10.64 -9.99
C LYS A 30 -14.41 9.75 -10.62
N LEU A 31 -15.28 9.12 -9.80
CA LEU A 31 -16.40 8.32 -10.30
C LEU A 31 -17.46 9.20 -11.00
N LYS A 32 -17.72 10.40 -10.46
CA LYS A 32 -18.65 11.38 -11.04
C LYS A 32 -18.17 11.91 -12.39
N ASP A 33 -16.88 12.17 -12.52
CA ASP A 33 -16.27 12.62 -13.79
C ASP A 33 -16.29 11.48 -14.83
N ALA A 34 -16.06 10.25 -14.39
CA ALA A 34 -16.09 9.07 -15.24
C ALA A 34 -17.49 8.47 -15.45
N ARG A 35 -18.57 9.12 -14.99
CA ARG A 35 -19.92 8.52 -14.91
C ARG A 35 -20.45 7.96 -16.23
N VAL A 36 -20.14 8.59 -17.36
CA VAL A 36 -20.55 8.11 -18.69
C VAL A 36 -19.80 6.83 -19.05
N THR A 37 -18.47 6.83 -18.89
CA THR A 37 -17.61 5.67 -19.18
C THR A 37 -17.94 4.47 -18.28
N LEU A 38 -18.33 4.74 -17.03
CA LEU A 38 -18.68 3.73 -16.03
C LEU A 38 -20.16 3.33 -16.05
N LYS A 39 -20.98 3.93 -16.93
CA LYS A 39 -22.44 3.73 -16.97
C LYS A 39 -23.14 4.03 -15.63
N LEU A 40 -22.63 5.02 -14.88
CA LEU A 40 -23.19 5.50 -13.60
C LEU A 40 -24.12 6.71 -13.75
N ASN A 41 -24.55 7.04 -14.98
CA ASN A 41 -25.41 8.19 -15.25
C ASN A 41 -26.74 8.14 -14.46
N SER A 42 -27.26 6.95 -14.17
CA SER A 42 -28.49 6.78 -13.40
C SER A 42 -28.29 6.84 -11.88
N VAL A 43 -27.03 6.85 -11.42
CA VAL A 43 -26.68 6.97 -10.00
C VAL A 43 -26.54 8.43 -9.64
N PHE A 44 -25.71 9.16 -10.39
CA PHE A 44 -25.48 10.58 -10.15
C PHE A 44 -26.70 11.42 -10.54
N GLY A 45 -27.13 12.31 -9.64
CA GLY A 45 -28.39 13.06 -9.74
C GLY A 45 -29.55 12.43 -8.95
N ASN A 46 -29.39 11.23 -8.41
CA ASN A 46 -30.35 10.61 -7.48
C ASN A 46 -29.74 10.52 -6.07
N PRO A 47 -30.22 11.31 -5.09
CA PRO A 47 -29.61 11.38 -3.75
C PRO A 47 -29.52 10.02 -3.03
N SER A 48 -30.55 9.18 -3.14
CA SER A 48 -30.57 7.86 -2.49
C SER A 48 -29.51 6.92 -3.08
N ARG A 49 -29.36 6.92 -4.40
CA ARG A 49 -28.35 6.10 -5.09
C ARG A 49 -26.94 6.62 -4.83
N GLU A 50 -26.75 7.93 -4.79
CA GLU A 50 -25.47 8.54 -4.41
C GLU A 50 -25.09 8.20 -2.96
N LYS A 51 -26.04 8.22 -2.01
CA LYS A 51 -25.81 7.81 -0.62
C LYS A 51 -25.37 6.33 -0.55
N ALA A 52 -26.04 5.44 -1.28
CA ALA A 52 -25.67 4.04 -1.34
C ALA A 52 -24.27 3.82 -1.93
N LEU A 53 -23.94 4.51 -3.04
CA LEU A 53 -22.60 4.46 -3.63
C LEU A 53 -21.54 5.00 -2.68
N MET A 54 -21.80 6.11 -2.00
CA MET A 54 -20.88 6.71 -1.02
C MET A 54 -20.55 5.74 0.12
N SER A 55 -21.52 4.97 0.62
CA SER A 55 -21.28 3.93 1.63
C SER A 55 -20.27 2.89 1.14
N VAL A 56 -20.45 2.38 -0.09
CA VAL A 56 -19.53 1.41 -0.71
C VAL A 56 -18.14 2.01 -0.92
N VAL A 57 -18.07 3.27 -1.37
CA VAL A 57 -16.79 3.99 -1.56
C VAL A 57 -16.07 4.15 -0.23
N LYS A 58 -16.74 4.61 0.83
CA LYS A 58 -16.15 4.75 2.17
C LYS A 58 -15.57 3.43 2.68
N LYS A 59 -16.34 2.33 2.60
CA LYS A 59 -15.88 0.99 3.00
C LYS A 59 -14.65 0.54 2.20
N THR A 60 -14.69 0.72 0.87
CA THR A 60 -13.57 0.36 -0.01
C THR A 60 -12.32 1.18 0.31
N CYS A 61 -12.47 2.49 0.53
CA CYS A 61 -11.39 3.38 0.90
C CYS A 61 -10.76 3.00 2.25
N SER A 62 -11.56 2.66 3.25
CA SER A 62 -11.08 2.18 4.55
C SER A 62 -10.30 0.87 4.40
N SER A 63 -10.83 -0.11 3.65
CA SER A 63 -10.13 -1.36 3.36
C SER A 63 -8.77 -1.14 2.66
N VAL A 64 -8.71 -0.26 1.66
CA VAL A 64 -7.46 0.06 0.95
C VAL A 64 -6.45 0.76 1.87
N ARG A 65 -6.91 1.71 2.70
CA ARG A 65 -6.09 2.37 3.73
C ARG A 65 -5.51 1.37 4.72
N ASN A 66 -6.33 0.46 5.23
CA ASN A 66 -5.86 -0.58 6.14
C ASN A 66 -4.82 -1.49 5.48
N SER A 67 -5.02 -1.85 4.21
CA SER A 67 -4.04 -2.64 3.46
C SER A 67 -2.70 -1.92 3.31
N LEU A 68 -2.68 -0.63 2.95
CA LEU A 68 -1.42 0.11 2.82
C LEU A 68 -0.72 0.27 4.17
N ARG A 69 -1.48 0.50 5.26
CA ARG A 69 -0.94 0.56 6.62
C ARG A 69 -0.29 -0.76 7.03
N GLN A 70 -0.93 -1.90 6.74
CA GLN A 70 -0.36 -3.22 6.99
C GLN A 70 0.92 -3.45 6.19
N ASP A 71 0.94 -3.07 4.90
CA ASP A 71 2.14 -3.17 4.08
C ASP A 71 3.27 -2.30 4.68
N LEU A 72 3.00 -1.05 5.06
CA LEU A 72 3.96 -0.19 5.76
C LEU A 72 4.49 -0.83 7.05
N ARG A 73 3.61 -1.43 7.85
CA ARG A 73 3.99 -2.11 9.10
C ARG A 73 4.96 -3.25 8.80
N ASN A 74 4.59 -4.10 7.84
CA ASN A 74 5.38 -5.29 7.49
C ASN A 74 6.72 -4.89 6.89
N GLY A 75 6.76 -3.85 6.05
CA GLY A 75 7.99 -3.36 5.42
C GLY A 75 8.97 -2.67 6.39
N ILE A 76 8.56 -2.36 7.62
CA ILE A 76 9.38 -1.68 8.64
C ILE A 76 9.66 -2.61 9.85
N CYS A 77 8.64 -3.31 10.34
CA CYS A 77 8.65 -4.08 11.57
C CYS A 77 8.32 -5.57 11.37
N GLY A 78 8.18 -6.04 10.13
CA GLY A 78 7.90 -7.45 9.84
C GLY A 78 9.13 -8.33 10.05
N ASP A 79 8.96 -9.64 9.86
CA ASP A 79 10.03 -10.64 9.96
C ASP A 79 11.12 -10.45 8.89
N SER A 80 10.78 -9.73 7.81
CA SER A 80 11.70 -9.37 6.74
C SER A 80 11.41 -7.94 6.29
N PRO A 81 11.92 -6.92 7.01
CA PRO A 81 11.83 -5.54 6.59
C PRO A 81 12.47 -5.38 5.20
N SER A 82 11.86 -4.56 4.36
CA SER A 82 12.28 -4.42 2.96
C SER A 82 12.96 -3.08 2.74
N MET A 83 13.91 -3.05 1.81
CA MET A 83 14.52 -1.81 1.30
C MET A 83 13.45 -0.84 0.78
N LEU A 84 13.76 0.46 0.83
CA LEU A 84 12.87 1.50 0.32
C LEU A 84 12.51 1.29 -1.16
N ALA A 85 13.49 0.97 -2.01
CA ALA A 85 13.29 0.77 -3.44
C ALA A 85 12.37 -0.42 -3.73
N GLU A 86 12.65 -1.57 -3.10
CA GLU A 86 11.83 -2.78 -3.23
C GLU A 86 10.41 -2.56 -2.72
N PHE A 87 10.27 -1.95 -1.54
CA PHE A 87 8.98 -1.64 -0.96
C PHE A 87 8.15 -0.72 -1.86
N THR A 88 8.79 0.31 -2.42
CA THR A 88 8.15 1.26 -3.34
C THR A 88 7.70 0.54 -4.61
N TYR A 89 8.53 -0.32 -5.20
CA TYR A 89 8.16 -1.10 -6.38
C TYR A 89 7.01 -2.08 -6.11
N ALA A 90 7.08 -2.83 -5.02
CA ALA A 90 6.04 -3.77 -4.61
C ALA A 90 4.71 -3.06 -4.33
N SER A 91 4.77 -1.92 -3.62
CA SER A 91 3.59 -1.09 -3.35
C SER A 91 3.01 -0.48 -4.62
N ALA A 92 3.84 0.01 -5.55
CA ALA A 92 3.38 0.50 -6.85
C ALA A 92 2.71 -0.60 -7.67
N THR A 93 3.21 -1.84 -7.60
CA THR A 93 2.57 -3.00 -8.26
C THR A 93 1.17 -3.26 -7.72
N LYS A 94 0.97 -3.09 -6.41
CA LYS A 94 -0.30 -3.35 -5.73
C LYS A 94 -1.31 -2.20 -5.84
N PHE A 95 -0.85 -0.95 -5.70
CA PHE A 95 -1.73 0.20 -5.54
C PHE A 95 -1.79 1.12 -6.76
N LYS A 96 -0.68 1.28 -7.49
CA LYS A 96 -0.63 2.19 -8.64
C LYS A 96 -1.33 1.55 -9.84
N ARG A 97 -2.24 2.28 -10.48
CA ARG A 97 -2.87 1.79 -11.70
C ARG A 97 -1.83 1.64 -12.81
N GLY A 98 -1.86 0.47 -13.48
CA GLY A 98 -0.89 0.11 -14.52
C GLY A 98 0.47 -0.34 -13.97
N GLY A 99 0.61 -0.48 -12.64
CA GLY A 99 1.86 -0.88 -12.00
C GLY A 99 2.94 0.20 -12.04
N PRO A 100 4.19 -0.17 -11.69
CA PRO A 100 5.31 0.77 -11.59
C PRO A 100 5.78 1.32 -12.95
N GLY A 101 5.60 0.59 -14.05
CA GLY A 101 6.14 0.96 -15.36
C GLY A 101 7.66 0.77 -15.46
N LEU A 102 8.28 1.25 -16.55
CA LEU A 102 9.73 1.16 -16.79
C LEU A 102 10.56 2.19 -16.00
N GLY A 103 9.91 3.15 -15.37
CA GLY A 103 10.55 4.18 -14.55
C GLY A 103 9.50 4.75 -13.62
N LEU A 104 9.52 4.30 -12.37
CA LEU A 104 8.63 4.86 -11.36
C LEU A 104 9.14 6.27 -11.01
N ASP A 105 8.25 7.26 -11.06
CA ASP A 105 8.60 8.64 -10.73
C ASP A 105 9.14 8.74 -9.30
N ILE A 106 10.19 9.55 -9.11
CA ILE A 106 10.85 9.73 -7.81
C ILE A 106 9.90 10.25 -6.72
N GLY A 107 8.81 10.92 -7.11
CA GLY A 107 7.76 11.36 -6.20
C GLY A 107 7.09 10.22 -5.44
N PHE A 108 6.96 9.03 -6.03
CA PHE A 108 6.43 7.87 -5.31
C PHE A 108 7.41 7.40 -4.22
N THR A 109 8.71 7.34 -4.53
CA THR A 109 9.75 6.99 -3.55
C THR A 109 9.78 7.99 -2.40
N ILE A 110 9.74 9.30 -2.70
CA ILE A 110 9.67 10.36 -1.69
C ILE A 110 8.42 10.18 -0.81
N HIS A 111 7.26 9.97 -1.42
CA HIS A 111 6.00 9.80 -0.70
C HIS A 111 6.04 8.59 0.25
N VAL A 112 6.54 7.45 -0.25
CA VAL A 112 6.70 6.22 0.54
C VAL A 112 7.71 6.41 1.68
N ALA A 113 8.85 7.06 1.42
CA ALA A 113 9.87 7.31 2.44
C ALA A 113 9.31 8.16 3.59
N LEU A 114 8.51 9.18 3.27
CA LEU A 114 7.83 10.02 4.26
C LEU A 114 6.81 9.23 5.09
N LEU A 115 6.01 8.37 4.46
CA LEU A 115 5.07 7.49 5.17
C LEU A 115 5.81 6.49 6.10
N ARG A 116 6.93 5.93 5.64
CA ARG A 116 7.77 5.01 6.43
C ARG A 116 8.43 5.73 7.61
N ARG A 117 8.94 6.95 7.43
CA ARG A 117 9.46 7.79 8.52
C ARG A 117 8.39 8.07 9.57
N PHE A 118 7.22 8.53 9.14
CA PHE A 118 6.09 8.76 10.06
C PHE A 118 5.74 7.50 10.85
N ALA A 119 5.63 6.35 10.17
CA ALA A 119 5.34 5.06 10.79
C ALA A 119 6.37 4.65 11.84
N ARG A 120 7.67 4.83 11.56
CA ARG A 120 8.77 4.55 12.51
C ARG A 120 8.73 5.45 13.74
N GLU A 121 8.44 6.73 13.55
CA GLU A 121 8.36 7.71 14.63
C GLU A 121 7.09 7.52 15.50
N ASN A 122 6.10 6.77 15.01
CA ASN A 122 4.81 6.57 15.68
C ASN A 122 4.42 5.07 15.80
N PRO A 123 5.28 4.22 16.41
CA PRO A 123 5.09 2.76 16.40
C PRO A 123 3.82 2.31 17.13
N SER A 124 3.37 3.08 18.12
CA SER A 124 2.13 2.82 18.86
C SER A 124 0.87 2.91 18.00
N THR A 125 0.94 3.56 16.84
CA THR A 125 -0.22 3.83 15.98
C THR A 125 -0.30 2.85 14.82
N ILE A 126 0.83 2.44 14.26
CA ILE A 126 0.88 1.51 13.13
C ILE A 126 0.55 0.07 13.55
N GLY A 127 0.74 -0.27 14.82
CA GLY A 127 0.44 -1.60 15.35
C GLY A 127 -1.04 -1.89 15.59
N VAL A 128 -1.88 -0.85 15.69
CA VAL A 128 -3.29 -0.99 16.09
C VAL A 128 -4.14 -1.34 14.87
N GLU A 129 -4.94 -2.39 14.98
CA GLU A 129 -5.90 -2.73 13.93
C GLU A 129 -7.01 -1.68 13.87
N GLU A 130 -7.26 -1.14 12.68
CA GLU A 130 -8.42 -0.28 12.47
C GLU A 130 -9.67 -1.14 12.44
N VAL A 131 -10.52 -0.98 13.45
CA VAL A 131 -11.86 -1.53 13.42
C VAL A 131 -12.61 -0.80 12.31
N GLU A 132 -13.09 -1.54 11.31
CA GLU A 132 -13.96 -0.98 10.27
C GLU A 132 -15.19 -0.40 10.98
N ASP A 133 -15.32 0.93 11.00
CA ASP A 133 -16.53 1.59 11.47
C ASP A 133 -17.68 1.14 10.56
N ASP A 134 -18.49 0.19 11.05
CA ASP A 134 -19.73 -0.25 10.42
C ASP A 134 -20.77 0.87 10.59
N ASP A 135 -20.52 2.01 9.94
CA ASP A 135 -21.29 3.25 9.97
C ASP A 135 -22.66 3.09 9.25
N THR A 136 -23.12 1.85 9.09
CA THR A 136 -24.38 1.44 8.44
C THR A 136 -25.62 1.63 9.32
N THR A 137 -25.49 2.22 10.51
CA THR A 137 -26.64 2.44 11.42
C THR A 137 -27.43 3.72 11.18
N GLU A 138 -27.25 4.42 10.06
CA GLU A 138 -28.22 5.45 9.66
C GLU A 138 -29.50 4.80 9.08
N ASP A 139 -30.32 4.29 10.01
CA ASP A 139 -31.78 4.19 10.00
C ASP A 139 -32.48 4.51 8.65
N ILE A 140 -32.36 3.60 7.68
CA ILE A 140 -33.23 3.58 6.50
C ILE A 140 -34.46 2.77 6.90
N GLY A 141 -35.45 3.47 7.46
CA GLY A 141 -36.85 3.07 7.48
C GLY A 141 -37.15 1.77 8.23
N SER A 142 -37.47 1.89 9.52
CA SER A 142 -38.12 0.86 10.34
C SER A 142 -39.21 0.11 9.57
N SER A 143 -38.88 -1.07 9.07
CA SER A 143 -39.85 -2.13 8.80
C SER A 143 -39.94 -2.99 10.07
N PRO A 144 -41.15 -3.21 10.64
CA PRO A 144 -41.31 -3.88 11.93
C PRO A 144 -41.13 -5.40 11.77
N ALA A 145 -39.88 -5.86 11.73
CA ALA A 145 -39.56 -7.29 11.80
C ALA A 145 -39.27 -7.71 13.25
N PRO A 146 -39.73 -8.90 13.69
CA PRO A 146 -39.62 -9.34 15.08
C PRO A 146 -38.17 -9.60 15.50
N PRO A 147 -37.83 -9.35 16.79
CA PRO A 147 -36.45 -9.39 17.28
C PRO A 147 -35.91 -10.82 17.36
N THR A 148 -34.99 -11.18 16.45
CA THR A 148 -34.19 -12.41 16.57
C THR A 148 -33.10 -12.23 17.62
N LYS A 149 -33.13 -13.08 18.66
CA LYS A 149 -32.16 -13.13 19.78
C LYS A 149 -30.72 -13.18 19.27
N LYS A 150 -29.98 -12.08 19.45
CA LYS A 150 -28.54 -12.01 19.18
C LYS A 150 -27.76 -12.90 20.16
N ARG A 151 -27.02 -13.86 19.61
CA ARG A 151 -26.12 -14.77 20.32
C ARG A 151 -24.93 -13.96 20.84
N LYS A 152 -24.76 -13.95 22.16
CA LYS A 152 -23.61 -13.34 22.87
C LYS A 152 -22.37 -14.18 22.58
N ILE A 153 -21.58 -13.79 21.59
CA ILE A 153 -20.24 -14.36 21.38
C ILE A 153 -19.34 -13.77 22.47
N ALA A 154 -18.77 -14.64 23.30
CA ALA A 154 -17.88 -14.25 24.38
C ALA A 154 -16.61 -13.59 23.80
N ALA A 155 -16.44 -12.31 24.09
CA ALA A 155 -15.27 -11.52 23.78
C ALA A 155 -14.11 -11.97 24.68
N THR A 156 -13.25 -12.85 24.17
CA THR A 156 -11.95 -13.19 24.78
C THR A 156 -10.77 -12.52 24.08
N SER A 157 -10.99 -11.65 23.09
CA SER A 157 -9.93 -10.80 22.55
C SER A 157 -9.83 -9.51 23.38
N HIS A 158 -8.65 -9.26 23.96
CA HIS A 158 -8.28 -8.05 24.68
C HIS A 158 -8.95 -6.79 24.10
N GLY A 159 -9.76 -6.14 24.93
CA GLY A 159 -10.67 -5.05 24.55
C GLY A 159 -9.97 -3.82 23.97
N GLY A 160 -9.74 -3.85 22.66
CA GLY A 160 -9.47 -2.66 21.86
C GLY A 160 -10.76 -1.87 21.73
N GLY A 161 -11.02 -0.95 22.66
CA GLY A 161 -12.08 0.04 22.50
C GLY A 161 -11.91 0.82 21.20
N ARG A 162 -13.00 1.38 20.68
CA ARG A 162 -12.97 2.23 19.49
C ARG A 162 -11.88 3.30 19.67
N ILE A 163 -10.91 3.35 18.75
CA ILE A 163 -9.84 4.33 18.78
C ILE A 163 -10.49 5.73 18.74
N PRO A 164 -10.14 6.65 19.66
CA PRO A 164 -10.68 8.00 19.62
C PRO A 164 -10.42 8.66 18.26
N LYS A 165 -11.43 9.34 17.72
CA LYS A 165 -11.32 10.02 16.42
C LYS A 165 -10.12 10.98 16.42
N GLY A 166 -9.27 10.89 15.40
CA GLY A 166 -8.05 11.71 15.33
C GLY A 166 -6.81 11.09 15.98
N LYS A 167 -6.97 9.94 16.66
CA LYS A 167 -5.85 9.15 17.21
C LYS A 167 -5.52 7.92 16.36
N ASP A 168 -6.35 7.60 15.37
CA ASP A 168 -6.03 6.57 14.37
C ASP A 168 -4.82 6.98 13.53
N PHE A 169 -4.19 5.99 12.89
CA PHE A 169 -2.96 6.17 12.13
C PHE A 169 -3.12 7.23 11.02
N TRP A 170 -4.16 7.13 10.20
CA TRP A 170 -4.35 8.01 9.05
C TRP A 170 -4.68 9.45 9.44
N SER A 171 -5.44 9.67 10.52
CA SER A 171 -5.64 11.02 11.05
C SER A 171 -4.33 11.66 11.52
N GLN A 172 -3.41 10.88 12.08
CA GLN A 172 -2.11 11.40 12.50
C GLN A 172 -1.18 11.65 11.30
N VAL A 173 -1.24 10.82 10.25
CA VAL A 173 -0.56 11.08 8.96
C VAL A 173 -1.06 12.40 8.35
N ASP A 174 -2.37 12.65 8.31
CA ASP A 174 -2.94 13.91 7.80
C ASP A 174 -2.43 15.12 8.60
N LYS A 175 -2.37 14.99 9.93
CA LYS A 175 -1.82 16.02 10.81
C LYS A 175 -0.33 16.28 10.53
N PHE A 176 0.46 15.21 10.37
CA PHE A 176 1.88 15.29 10.04
C PHE A 176 2.12 16.06 8.75
N PHE A 177 1.45 15.68 7.65
CA PHE A 177 1.61 16.40 6.38
C PHE A 177 1.13 17.84 6.49
N THR A 178 0.01 18.10 7.16
CA THR A 178 -0.48 19.47 7.37
C THR A 178 0.56 20.33 8.09
N GLN A 179 1.19 19.82 9.13
CA GLN A 179 2.25 20.53 9.86
C GLN A 179 3.48 20.77 8.98
N LYS A 180 3.97 19.74 8.27
CA LYS A 180 5.16 19.86 7.41
C LYS A 180 4.95 20.77 6.20
N ILE A 181 3.74 20.81 5.62
CA ILE A 181 3.39 21.76 4.55
C ILE A 181 3.48 23.20 5.05
N VAL A 182 3.04 23.48 6.28
CA VAL A 182 3.15 24.81 6.89
C VAL A 182 4.61 25.15 7.18
N GLU A 183 5.38 24.21 7.73
CA GLU A 183 6.80 24.37 8.05
C GLU A 183 7.64 24.67 6.80
N PHE A 184 7.42 23.95 5.71
CA PHE A 184 8.20 24.09 4.47
C PHE A 184 7.57 25.04 3.43
N GLY A 185 6.40 25.61 3.72
CA GLY A 185 5.71 26.58 2.87
C GLY A 185 5.22 26.06 1.52
N SER A 186 5.17 24.74 1.30
CA SER A 186 4.78 24.15 0.01
C SER A 186 4.11 22.80 0.14
N LYS A 187 3.09 22.55 -0.70
CA LYS A 187 2.47 21.23 -0.91
C LYS A 187 3.25 20.34 -1.87
N ASN A 188 4.18 20.91 -2.63
CA ASN A 188 5.01 20.14 -3.55
C ASN A 188 6.13 19.45 -2.75
N LEU A 189 5.99 18.14 -2.53
CA LEU A 189 6.94 17.32 -1.77
C LEU A 189 8.32 17.21 -2.45
N GLN A 190 8.45 17.57 -3.73
CA GLN A 190 9.72 17.67 -4.45
C GLN A 190 10.29 19.10 -4.49
N GLY A 191 9.59 20.07 -3.86
CA GLY A 191 9.99 21.47 -3.83
C GLY A 191 11.25 21.71 -2.98
N ALA A 192 11.89 22.86 -3.19
CA ALA A 192 13.12 23.23 -2.48
C ALA A 192 13.00 23.13 -0.95
N GLY A 193 11.87 23.52 -0.38
CA GLY A 193 11.61 23.44 1.07
C GLY A 193 11.58 22.01 1.63
N TRP A 194 11.33 21.00 0.79
CA TRP A 194 11.30 19.58 1.19
C TRP A 194 12.62 18.85 0.92
N LYS A 195 13.52 19.42 0.10
CA LYS A 195 14.67 18.71 -0.46
C LYS A 195 15.59 18.12 0.61
N GLU A 196 15.95 18.91 1.62
CA GLU A 196 16.83 18.46 2.70
C GLU A 196 16.15 17.38 3.54
N TYR A 197 14.92 17.62 3.98
CA TYR A 197 14.15 16.67 4.79
C TYR A 197 13.90 15.34 4.08
N THR A 198 13.56 15.37 2.79
CA THR A 198 13.33 14.15 1.99
C THR A 198 14.63 13.39 1.72
N SER A 199 15.75 14.09 1.46
CA SER A 199 17.06 13.46 1.28
C SER A 199 17.53 12.77 2.57
N GLU A 200 17.43 13.46 3.71
CA GLU A 200 17.71 12.89 5.03
C GLU A 200 16.82 11.67 5.29
N THR A 201 15.51 11.79 5.01
CA THR A 201 14.55 10.70 5.21
C THR A 201 14.90 9.45 4.41
N ILE A 202 15.31 9.61 3.14
CA ILE A 202 15.70 8.51 2.27
C ILE A 202 17.00 7.86 2.79
N GLN A 203 18.02 8.66 3.09
CA GLN A 203 19.30 8.15 3.62
C GLN A 203 19.11 7.38 4.94
N MET A 204 18.27 7.89 5.84
CA MET A 204 17.93 7.18 7.08
C MET A 204 17.21 5.86 6.82
N ASP A 205 16.32 5.79 5.82
CA ASP A 205 15.64 4.54 5.45
C ASP A 205 16.65 3.52 4.88
N GLU A 206 17.48 3.96 3.94
CA GLU A 206 18.52 3.12 3.31
C GLU A 206 19.53 2.59 4.34
N HIS A 207 19.91 3.41 5.33
CA HIS A 207 20.81 2.97 6.41
C HIS A 207 20.17 1.90 7.32
N LEU A 208 18.87 2.01 7.60
CA LEU A 208 18.14 1.06 8.44
C LEU A 208 17.80 -0.24 7.70
N PHE A 209 17.66 -0.19 6.38
CA PHE A 209 17.25 -1.30 5.54
C PHE A 209 18.20 -1.43 4.35
N PRO A 210 19.44 -1.89 4.57
CA PRO A 210 20.45 -2.02 3.52
C PRO A 210 20.11 -3.14 2.53
N SER A 211 20.73 -3.09 1.34
CA SER A 211 20.60 -4.15 0.34
C SER A 211 21.30 -5.43 0.79
N HIS A 212 20.63 -6.56 0.62
CA HIS A 212 21.20 -7.87 0.91
C HIS A 212 22.36 -8.26 -0.02
N ASP A 213 22.46 -7.64 -1.20
CA ASP A 213 23.52 -7.96 -2.18
C ASP A 213 24.91 -7.46 -1.78
N GLU A 214 25.03 -6.57 -0.78
CA GLU A 214 26.34 -6.00 -0.39
C GLU A 214 27.08 -6.82 0.68
N THR A 215 26.49 -7.92 1.17
CA THR A 215 27.14 -8.80 2.16
C THR A 215 27.68 -10.09 1.53
N GLU A 216 28.14 -10.06 0.28
CA GLU A 216 29.22 -10.97 -0.10
C GLU A 216 30.50 -10.42 0.53
N GLU A 217 30.73 -10.78 1.80
CA GLU A 217 32.08 -10.76 2.37
C GLU A 217 33.00 -11.41 1.32
N PRO A 218 34.00 -10.68 0.79
CA PRO A 218 34.92 -11.28 -0.17
C PRO A 218 35.47 -12.52 0.51
N MET A 219 35.11 -13.70 -0.01
CA MET A 219 35.66 -14.97 0.44
C MET A 219 37.17 -14.80 0.40
N SER A 220 37.74 -14.50 1.57
CA SER A 220 39.18 -14.40 1.76
C SER A 220 39.75 -15.72 1.27
N ASP A 221 40.64 -15.60 0.29
CA ASP A 221 41.28 -16.70 -0.40
C ASP A 221 41.57 -17.86 0.55
N VAL A 222 40.80 -18.94 0.42
CA VAL A 222 41.19 -20.22 1.00
C VAL A 222 42.52 -20.57 0.31
N PRO A 223 43.63 -20.73 1.06
CA PRO A 223 44.92 -20.99 0.46
C PRO A 223 44.83 -22.29 -0.35
N ALA A 224 45.24 -22.20 -1.62
CA ALA A 224 45.25 -23.28 -2.58
C ALA A 224 46.00 -24.50 -2.02
N ALA A 225 45.25 -25.49 -1.53
CA ALA A 225 45.76 -26.83 -1.33
C ALA A 225 45.87 -27.48 -2.70
N SER A 226 47.11 -27.72 -3.11
CA SER A 226 47.55 -28.37 -4.34
C SER A 226 46.89 -29.75 -4.50
N VAL A 227 45.83 -29.85 -5.30
CA VAL A 227 45.29 -31.14 -5.75
C VAL A 227 45.88 -31.46 -7.12
N SER A 228 46.77 -32.44 -7.11
CA SER A 228 47.38 -33.02 -8.30
C SER A 228 46.33 -33.61 -9.24
N SER A 229 46.59 -33.38 -10.52
CA SER A 229 45.83 -33.79 -11.69
C SER A 229 45.59 -35.30 -11.75
N SER A 230 44.39 -35.71 -12.13
CA SER A 230 44.15 -37.00 -12.77
C SER A 230 43.06 -36.85 -13.81
N THR A 231 43.53 -36.78 -15.06
CA THR A 231 42.76 -36.76 -16.29
C THR A 231 42.14 -38.12 -16.55
N THR A 232 40.82 -38.19 -16.67
CA THR A 232 40.16 -39.26 -17.44
C THR A 232 39.11 -38.64 -18.35
N ALA A 233 39.43 -38.66 -19.64
CA ALA A 233 38.51 -38.40 -20.73
C ALA A 233 37.40 -39.45 -20.70
N ASN A 234 36.15 -39.03 -20.86
CA ASN A 234 35.10 -39.93 -21.30
C ASN A 234 34.26 -39.25 -22.39
N LEU A 235 34.51 -39.70 -23.62
CA LEU A 235 33.67 -39.49 -24.78
C LEU A 235 32.36 -40.24 -24.56
N ASN A 236 31.21 -39.57 -24.63
CA ASN A 236 30.00 -40.28 -25.03
C ASN A 236 29.16 -39.43 -25.98
N ALA A 237 29.16 -39.88 -27.22
CA ALA A 237 28.27 -39.47 -28.28
C ALA A 237 26.90 -40.15 -28.11
N GLY A 238 25.84 -39.50 -28.56
CA GLY A 238 24.71 -40.24 -29.13
C GLY A 238 23.32 -39.78 -28.72
N GLY A 239 22.60 -39.27 -29.73
CA GLY A 239 21.15 -39.44 -29.90
C GLY A 239 20.28 -38.42 -29.16
N SER A 240 19.08 -38.07 -29.60
CA SER A 240 18.33 -38.45 -30.79
C SER A 240 17.08 -37.55 -30.84
N ARG A 241 16.70 -37.16 -32.06
CA ARG A 241 15.36 -36.83 -32.59
C ARG A 241 14.13 -36.77 -31.64
N GLY A 242 13.31 -35.74 -31.88
CA GLY A 242 11.84 -35.73 -31.66
C GLY A 242 11.29 -34.30 -31.70
N SER A 243 10.97 -33.70 -32.85
CA SER A 243 9.67 -33.78 -33.57
C SER A 243 8.42 -33.97 -32.70
N ASN A 244 7.63 -32.89 -32.54
CA ASN A 244 6.15 -32.87 -32.48
C ASN A 244 5.71 -31.40 -32.57
N LEU A 245 5.12 -30.89 -33.66
CA LEU A 245 3.81 -31.17 -34.29
C LEU A 245 2.63 -30.52 -33.53
N LEU A 246 2.02 -29.54 -34.22
CA LEU A 246 0.62 -29.06 -34.23
C LEU A 246 -0.29 -29.28 -33.00
N ARG A 247 -1.01 -28.21 -32.62
CA ARG A 247 -2.49 -28.16 -32.80
C ARG A 247 -3.10 -26.76 -32.61
N HIS A 248 -4.01 -26.45 -33.54
CA HIS A 248 -5.14 -25.51 -33.53
C HIS A 248 -5.84 -25.34 -32.15
N MET A 249 -6.57 -24.28 -31.82
CA MET A 249 -7.44 -23.34 -32.58
C MET A 249 -7.40 -21.95 -31.96
#